data_AF-A0AAU0MLS4-F1
#
_entry.id   AF-A0AAU0MLS4-F1
#
_cell.length_a   1.000
_cell.length_b   1.000
_cell.length_c   1.000
_cell.angle_alpha   90.00
_cell.angle_beta   90.00
_cell.angle_gamma   90.00
#
_symmetry.space_group_name_H-M   'P 1'
#
loop_
_entity.id
_entity.type
_entity.pdbx_description
1 polymer ?
#
loop_
_entity_poly.entity_id
_entity_poly.type
_entity_poly.pdbx_seq_one_letter_code
_entity_poly.pdbx_strand_id
1 'polypeptide(L)'
;MADLASLDMVGSGAQASSMSEAISLLQSGAAEQGLSLALGDRVIAFSADDIASGGALQRLLGLQRVLNTLRVPRQDKVQPLRSGKPVLHPRVAEILDALR
;
A
#
# COMPACT_ATOMS: atom_id res chain seq x y z
N MET A 1 5.52 -11.66 29.54
CA MET A 1 6.51 -10.75 28.91
C MET A 1 7.17 -11.58 27.84
N ALA A 2 6.81 -11.37 26.57
CA ALA A 2 7.33 -12.18 25.48
C ALA A 2 8.80 -11.83 25.25
N ASP A 3 9.60 -12.89 25.18
CA ASP A 3 11.05 -12.90 25.22
C ASP A 3 11.63 -12.31 23.91
N LEU A 4 12.20 -11.10 23.99
CA LEU A 4 12.87 -10.44 22.86
C LEU A 4 14.19 -11.15 22.49
N ALA A 5 14.61 -12.18 23.24
CA ALA A 5 15.85 -12.92 23.01
C ALA A 5 15.78 -13.93 21.85
N SER A 6 14.60 -14.18 21.26
CA SER A 6 14.46 -15.10 20.10
C SER A 6 14.64 -14.41 18.74
N LEU A 7 15.06 -13.14 18.71
CA LEU A 7 15.26 -12.33 17.50
C LEU A 7 16.63 -12.54 16.82
N ASP A 8 17.42 -13.52 17.25
CA ASP A 8 18.79 -13.77 16.77
C ASP A 8 18.87 -14.51 15.42
N MET A 9 17.83 -14.41 14.59
CA MET A 9 17.82 -14.85 13.19
C MET A 9 17.69 -13.69 12.21
N VAL A 10 17.97 -12.46 12.66
CA VAL A 10 18.10 -11.28 11.81
C VAL A 10 19.59 -11.10 11.50
N GLY A 11 19.98 -11.42 10.26
CA GLY A 11 21.33 -11.12 9.76
C GLY A 11 21.70 -9.65 10.00
N SER A 12 23.00 -9.37 9.99
CA SER A 12 23.67 -8.07 10.19
C SER A 12 23.18 -6.93 9.29
N GLY A 13 21.89 -6.61 9.34
CA GLY A 13 21.20 -5.62 8.53
C GLY A 13 20.56 -4.54 9.39
N ALA A 14 20.07 -3.49 8.75
CA ALA A 14 19.41 -2.39 9.44
C ALA A 14 18.14 -2.85 10.16
N GLN A 15 17.79 -2.17 11.25
CA GLN A 15 16.56 -2.42 11.99
C GLN A 15 15.68 -1.17 11.93
N ALA A 16 14.38 -1.37 11.73
CA ALA A 16 13.38 -0.33 11.73
C ALA A 16 12.26 -0.67 12.71
N SER A 17 11.90 0.31 13.52
CA SER A 17 10.79 0.25 14.49
C SER A 17 9.45 0.68 13.88
N SER A 18 9.49 1.33 12.72
CA SER A 18 8.31 1.83 12.02
C SER A 18 8.42 1.71 10.51
N MET A 19 7.27 1.69 9.83
CA MET A 19 7.22 1.58 8.37
C MET A 19 7.83 2.79 7.67
N SER A 20 7.65 4.00 8.24
CA SER A 20 8.28 5.21 7.71
C SER A 20 9.80 5.15 7.80
N GLU A 21 10.32 4.68 8.94
CA GLU A 21 11.77 4.51 9.15
C GLU A 21 12.34 3.47 8.18
N ALA A 22 11.66 2.33 8.03
CA ALA A 22 12.05 1.30 7.06
C ALA A 22 12.12 1.86 5.63
N ILE A 23 11.14 2.65 5.21
CA ILE A 23 11.14 3.29 3.88
C ILE A 23 12.31 4.28 3.76
N SER A 24 12.55 5.10 4.78
CA SER A 24 13.66 6.05 4.77
C SER A 24 15.02 5.36 4.68
N LEU A 25 15.22 4.24 5.40
CA LEU A 25 16.45 3.46 5.34
C LEU A 25 16.68 2.83 3.95
N LEU A 26 15.61 2.36 3.30
CA LEU A 26 15.71 1.85 1.93
C LEU A 26 16.00 2.96 0.90
N GLN A 27 15.39 4.13 1.07
CA GLN A 27 15.59 5.27 0.18
C GLN A 27 16.98 5.89 0.31
N SER A 28 17.55 5.90 1.52
CA SER A 28 18.90 6.41 1.77
C SER A 28 20.01 5.42 1.42
N GLY A 29 19.66 4.15 1.16
CA GLY A 29 20.63 3.07 0.98
C GLY A 29 21.26 2.59 2.29
N ALA A 30 20.77 2.99 3.46
CA ALA A 30 21.35 2.60 4.75
C ALA A 30 21.08 1.14 5.16
N ALA A 31 20.44 0.34 4.29
CA ALA A 31 20.01 -1.03 4.56
C ALA A 31 20.58 -2.06 3.56
N GLU A 32 21.72 -1.80 2.92
CA GLU A 32 22.26 -2.66 1.84
C GLU A 32 22.44 -4.13 2.25
N GLN A 33 22.74 -4.40 3.52
CA GLN A 33 23.01 -5.75 4.04
C GLN A 33 21.74 -6.50 4.46
N GLY A 34 20.57 -5.87 4.37
CA GLY A 34 19.30 -6.41 4.85
C GLY A 34 18.55 -5.41 5.73
N LEU A 35 17.26 -5.64 5.92
CA LEU A 35 16.39 -4.81 6.74
C LEU A 35 15.40 -5.69 7.53
N SER A 36 15.26 -5.44 8.82
CA SER A 36 14.17 -5.99 9.63
C SER A 36 13.25 -4.89 10.13
N LEU A 37 11.96 -5.05 9.88
CA LEU A 37 10.90 -4.15 10.33
C LEU A 37 10.03 -4.83 11.39
N ALA A 38 9.95 -4.24 12.57
CA ALA A 38 8.95 -4.61 13.57
C ALA A 38 7.59 -3.96 13.24
N LEU A 39 6.54 -4.78 13.14
CA LEU A 39 5.17 -4.36 12.87
C LEU A 39 4.20 -5.05 13.84
N GLY A 40 3.94 -4.39 14.98
CA GLY A 40 3.22 -5.01 16.09
C GLY A 40 4.00 -6.21 16.62
N ASP A 41 3.34 -7.37 16.73
CA ASP A 41 3.97 -8.61 17.20
C ASP A 41 4.67 -9.41 16.07
N ARG A 42 4.81 -8.82 14.87
CA ARG A 42 5.43 -9.47 13.72
C ARG A 42 6.71 -8.77 13.29
N VAL A 43 7.63 -9.55 12.74
CA VAL A 43 8.87 -9.06 12.15
C VAL A 43 8.87 -9.40 10.66
N ILE A 44 9.13 -8.40 9.83
CA ILE A 44 9.28 -8.56 8.39
C ILE A 44 10.75 -8.37 8.06
N ALA A 45 11.40 -9.40 7.53
CA ALA A 45 12.80 -9.35 7.11
C ALA A 45 12.89 -9.24 5.58
N PHE A 46 13.80 -8.41 5.11
CA PHE A 46 14.18 -8.23 3.71
C PHE A 46 15.66 -8.58 3.55
N SER A 47 15.98 -9.40 2.55
CA SER A 47 17.37 -9.75 2.21
C SER A 47 18.08 -8.60 1.49
N ALA A 48 19.40 -8.66 1.42
CA ALA A 48 20.20 -7.74 0.60
C ALA A 48 19.76 -7.77 -0.88
N ASP A 49 19.48 -8.95 -1.45
CA ASP A 49 19.02 -9.12 -2.84
C ASP A 49 17.67 -8.45 -3.09
N ASP A 50 16.75 -8.56 -2.12
CA ASP A 50 15.44 -7.91 -2.15
C ASP A 50 15.56 -6.37 -2.12
N ILE A 51 16.57 -5.86 -1.44
CA ILE A 51 16.85 -4.43 -1.31
C ILE A 51 17.51 -3.92 -2.59
N ALA A 52 18.53 -4.62 -3.08
CA ALA A 52 19.25 -4.30 -4.32
C ALA A 52 18.34 -4.28 -5.55
N SER A 53 17.35 -5.18 -5.61
CA SER A 53 16.35 -5.21 -6.69
C SER A 53 15.27 -4.12 -6.55
N GLY A 54 15.22 -3.40 -5.43
CA GLY A 54 14.13 -2.46 -5.10
C GLY A 54 12.81 -3.14 -4.71
N GLY A 55 12.76 -4.47 -4.68
CA GLY A 55 11.57 -5.24 -4.32
C GLY A 55 11.14 -5.02 -2.87
N ALA A 56 12.08 -4.77 -1.96
CA ALA A 56 11.79 -4.41 -0.57
C ALA A 56 11.00 -3.10 -0.46
N LEU A 57 11.42 -2.06 -1.21
CA LEU A 57 10.77 -0.76 -1.21
C LEU A 57 9.36 -0.84 -1.79
N GLN A 58 9.20 -1.54 -2.92
CA GLN A 58 7.89 -1.74 -3.55
C GLN A 58 6.90 -2.47 -2.63
N ARG A 59 7.36 -3.53 -1.94
CA ARG A 59 6.52 -4.27 -0.98
C ARG A 59 6.12 -3.43 0.22
N LEU A 60 7.03 -2.64 0.80
CA LEU A 60 6.70 -1.75 1.92
C LEU A 60 5.70 -0.66 1.52
N LEU A 61 5.89 -0.03 0.36
CA LEU A 61 4.94 0.97 -0.15
C LEU A 61 3.56 0.35 -0.45
N GLY A 62 3.53 -0.87 -0.99
CA GLY A 62 2.30 -1.64 -1.20
C GLY A 62 1.59 -1.94 0.12
N LEU A 63 2.32 -2.45 1.12
CA LEU A 63 1.79 -2.74 2.44
C LEU A 63 1.23 -1.48 3.13
N GLN A 64 1.96 -0.36 3.05
CA GLN A 64 1.51 0.93 3.58
C GLN A 64 0.16 1.35 2.96
N ARG A 65 -0.01 1.18 1.65
CA ARG A 65 -1.29 1.47 0.96
C ARG A 65 -2.40 0.57 1.49
N VAL A 66 -2.18 -0.73 1.60
CA VAL A 66 -3.19 -1.68 2.12
C VAL A 66 -3.61 -1.30 3.54
N LEU A 67 -2.65 -1.05 4.43
CA LEU A 67 -2.94 -0.65 5.80
C LEU A 67 -3.71 0.67 5.87
N ASN A 68 -3.39 1.64 5.01
CA ASN A 68 -4.14 2.89 4.92
C ASN A 68 -5.57 2.66 4.44
N THR A 69 -5.79 1.78 3.45
CA THR A 69 -7.15 1.45 2.98
C THR A 69 -8.00 0.76 4.05
N LEU A 70 -7.39 -0.04 4.92
CA LEU A 70 -8.10 -0.70 6.02
C LEU A 70 -8.47 0.27 7.15
N ARG A 71 -7.75 1.39 7.28
CA ARG A 71 -8.02 2.44 8.27
C ARG A 71 -9.12 3.41 7.85
N VAL A 72 -9.33 3.58 6.54
CA VAL A 72 -10.43 4.41 6.02
C VAL A 72 -11.73 3.63 6.20
N PRO A 73 -12.75 4.15 6.90
CA PRO A 73 -14.04 3.48 6.98
C PRO A 73 -14.55 3.24 5.56
N ARG A 74 -15.00 2.00 5.26
CA ARG A 74 -15.63 1.69 3.98
C ARG A 74 -16.68 2.76 3.70
N GLN A 75 -16.50 3.50 2.62
CA GLN A 75 -17.57 4.35 2.13
C GLN A 75 -18.66 3.41 1.59
N ASP A 76 -19.62 3.04 2.45
CA ASP A 76 -20.81 2.28 2.07
C ASP A 76 -21.72 3.03 1.09
N LYS A 77 -21.38 4.29 0.78
CA LYS A 77 -21.99 5.04 -0.30
C LYS A 77 -21.35 4.57 -1.61
N VAL A 78 -21.84 3.45 -2.12
CA VAL A 78 -21.82 3.21 -3.57
C VAL A 78 -22.48 4.44 -4.19
N GLN A 79 -21.67 5.35 -4.73
CA GLN A 79 -22.21 6.43 -5.53
C GLN A 79 -22.92 5.73 -6.69
N PRO A 80 -24.24 5.85 -6.82
CA PRO A 80 -24.91 5.24 -7.95
C PRO A 80 -24.31 5.86 -9.20
N LEU A 81 -23.66 5.03 -10.03
CA LEU A 81 -23.12 5.45 -11.33
C LEU A 81 -24.21 6.04 -12.23
N ARG A 82 -25.49 5.90 -11.84
CA ARG A 82 -26.68 6.44 -12.50
C ARG A 82 -27.81 6.68 -11.48
N SER A 83 -27.81 7.80 -10.75
CA SER A 83 -29.05 8.27 -10.08
C SER A 83 -29.80 9.37 -10.84
N GLY A 84 -29.24 9.88 -11.93
CA GLY A 84 -29.96 10.69 -12.89
C GLY A 84 -30.14 9.88 -14.16
N LYS A 85 -31.37 9.78 -14.65
CA LYS A 85 -31.61 9.50 -16.08
C LYS A 85 -30.64 10.38 -16.90
N PRO A 86 -30.02 9.88 -17.98
CA PRO A 86 -29.29 10.77 -18.86
C PRO A 86 -30.26 11.84 -19.33
N VAL A 87 -29.99 13.11 -19.00
CA VAL A 87 -30.66 14.22 -19.68
C VAL A 87 -30.24 14.07 -21.13
N LEU A 88 -31.17 13.61 -21.97
CA LEU A 88 -30.96 13.51 -23.40
C LEU A 88 -30.52 14.89 -23.88
N HIS A 89 -29.36 14.96 -24.51
CA HIS A 89 -28.91 16.18 -25.16
C HIS A 89 -29.95 16.57 -26.21
N PRO A 90 -30.35 17.86 -26.36
CA PRO A 90 -31.46 18.29 -27.22
C PRO A 90 -31.40 17.71 -28.65
N ARG A 91 -30.20 17.69 -29.25
CA ARG A 91 -29.96 17.07 -30.57
C ARG A 91 -30.32 15.58 -30.66
N VAL A 92 -30.19 14.82 -29.58
CA VAL A 92 -30.53 13.38 -29.58
C VAL A 92 -32.05 13.20 -29.52
N ALA A 93 -32.77 14.11 -28.86
CA ALA A 93 -34.23 14.11 -28.88
C ALA A 93 -34.78 14.42 -30.29
N GLU A 94 -34.21 15.42 -30.97
CA GLU A 94 -34.58 15.77 -32.35
C GLU A 94 -34.37 14.61 -33.34
N ILE A 95 -33.26 13.88 -33.21
CA ILE A 95 -32.98 12.71 -34.06
C ILE A 95 -34.00 11.60 -33.82
N LEU A 96 -34.37 11.33 -32.56
CA LEU A 96 -35.33 10.27 -32.24
C LEU A 96 -36.76 10.63 -32.67
N ASP A 97 -37.15 11.89 -32.58
CA ASP A 97 -38.44 12.37 -33.10
C ASP A 97 -38.51 12.27 -34.63
N ALA A 98 -37.41 12.52 -35.35
CA ALA A 98 -37.35 12.38 -36.80
C ALA A 98 -37.43 10.91 -37.30
N LEU A 99 -37.31 9.93 -36.40
CA LEU A 99 -37.38 8.49 -36.71
C LEU A 99 -38.73 7.85 -36.30
N ARG A 100 -39.67 8.64 -35.78
CA ARG A 100 -41.05 8.22 -35.49
C ARG A 100 -41.97 8.52 -36.66
#